data_AF-A0A183MD65-F1
#
_entry.id   AF-A0A183MD65-F1
#
_cell.length_a   1.000
_cell.length_b   1.000
_cell.length_c   1.000
_cell.angle_alpha   90.00
_cell.angle_beta   90.00
_cell.angle_gamma   90.00
#
_symmetry.space_group_name_H-M   'P 1'
#
loop_
_entity.id
_entity.type
_entity.pdbx_description
1 polymer ?
#
loop_
_entity_poly.entity_id
_entity_poly.type
_entity_poly.pdbx_seq_one_letter_code
_entity_poly.pdbx_strand_id
1 'polypeptide(L)'
;FKFASDLFKSLQEYSFTRRNYIKVSIDFVAASTYVDDSVGHDTKITPCTNMEKFRDKDVLIVEDMVDTGTSLNELERFVKKYEPKSVRSAWYVVLMLFSYLYYDRIHSK
;
A
#
# COMPACT_ATOMS: atom_id res chain seq x y z
N PHE A 1 -1.64 0.63 11.16
CA PHE A 1 -2.82 -0.25 11.08
C PHE A 1 -4.17 0.46 11.21
N LYS A 2 -4.30 1.55 11.98
CA LYS A 2 -5.59 2.23 12.16
C LYS A 2 -6.23 2.67 10.83
N PHE A 3 -5.43 3.25 9.92
CA PHE A 3 -5.92 3.67 8.60
C PHE A 3 -6.48 2.49 7.78
N ALA A 4 -5.72 1.40 7.67
CA ALA A 4 -6.19 0.19 6.98
C ALA A 4 -7.49 -0.37 7.58
N SER A 5 -7.61 -0.39 8.91
CA SER A 5 -8.83 -0.83 9.61
C SER A 5 -10.03 0.07 9.31
N ASP A 6 -9.84 1.39 9.37
CA ASP A 6 -10.91 2.35 9.13
C ASP A 6 -11.38 2.29 7.66
N LEU A 7 -10.44 2.20 6.72
CA LEU A 7 -10.73 2.02 5.29
C LEU A 7 -11.49 0.71 5.01
N PHE A 8 -11.03 -0.41 5.59
CA PHE A 8 -11.69 -1.70 5.43
C PHE A 8 -13.13 -1.67 5.94
N LYS A 9 -13.37 -1.05 7.11
CA LYS A 9 -14.71 -0.88 7.67
C LYS A 9 -15.61 -0.07 6.73
N SER A 10 -15.15 1.06 6.20
CA SER A 10 -15.92 1.85 5.25
C SER A 10 -16.22 1.10 3.95
N LEU A 11 -15.28 0.31 3.43
CA LEU A 11 -15.50 -0.53 2.25
C LEU A 11 -16.55 -1.61 2.52
N GLN A 12 -16.52 -2.24 3.69
CA GLN A 12 -17.53 -3.20 4.10
C GLN A 12 -18.92 -2.55 4.17
N GLU A 13 -19.06 -1.43 4.89
CA GLU A 13 -20.34 -0.70 5.00
C GLU A 13 -20.91 -0.30 3.64
N TYR A 14 -20.05 0.15 2.71
CA TYR A 14 -20.47 0.51 1.36
C TYR A 14 -20.86 -0.71 0.51
N SER A 15 -20.18 -1.85 0.70
CA SER A 15 -20.47 -3.09 -0.01
C SER A 15 -21.83 -3.70 0.34
N PHE A 16 -22.35 -3.41 1.53
CA PHE A 16 -23.64 -3.91 2.00
C PHE A 16 -24.82 -3.00 1.66
N THR A 17 -24.58 -1.74 1.29
CA THR A 17 -25.65 -0.73 1.13
C THR A 17 -26.08 -0.47 -0.31
N ARG A 18 -25.51 -1.18 -1.30
CA ARG A 18 -25.89 -1.08 -2.71
C ARG A 18 -26.26 -2.44 -3.30
N ARG A 19 -27.05 -2.46 -4.38
CA ARG A 19 -27.44 -3.65 -5.19
C ARG A 19 -26.25 -4.47 -5.74
N ASN A 20 -25.01 -4.10 -5.43
CA ASN A 20 -23.79 -4.78 -5.83
C ASN A 20 -23.09 -5.30 -4.57
N TYR A 21 -23.18 -6.61 -4.32
CA TYR A 21 -22.45 -7.28 -3.25
C TYR A 21 -20.97 -7.41 -3.63
N ILE A 22 -20.10 -6.60 -3.02
CA ILE A 22 -18.65 -6.70 -3.21
C ILE A 22 -18.05 -7.39 -1.99
N LYS A 23 -17.50 -8.59 -2.18
CA LYS A 23 -16.80 -9.29 -1.09
C LYS A 23 -15.41 -8.67 -0.90
N VAL A 24 -15.21 -8.00 0.23
CA VAL A 24 -13.92 -7.41 0.62
C VAL A 24 -13.24 -8.30 1.66
N SER A 25 -11.93 -8.52 1.52
CA SER A 25 -11.09 -9.24 2.48
C SER A 25 -9.80 -8.49 2.73
N ILE A 26 -9.24 -8.61 3.93
CA ILE A 26 -7.96 -8.00 4.32
C ILE A 26 -6.87 -9.08 4.44
N ASP A 27 -5.64 -8.71 4.11
CA ASP A 27 -4.46 -9.54 4.29
C ASP A 27 -3.24 -8.69 4.64
N PHE A 28 -2.18 -9.34 5.10
CA PHE A 28 -0.96 -8.70 5.57
C PHE A 28 0.28 -9.20 4.84
N VAL A 29 1.18 -8.26 4.57
CA VAL A 29 2.54 -8.50 4.09
C VAL A 29 3.47 -7.66 4.95
N ALA A 30 4.58 -8.23 5.40
CA ALA A 30 5.62 -7.47 6.07
C ALA A 30 6.66 -6.99 5.05
N ALA A 31 6.95 -5.69 5.03
CA ALA A 31 8.00 -5.11 4.20
C ALA A 31 9.02 -4.39 5.11
N SER A 32 10.31 -4.60 4.87
CA SER A 32 11.39 -3.92 5.58
C SER A 32 12.45 -3.42 4.61
N THR A 33 12.85 -2.16 4.73
CA THR A 33 13.94 -1.53 3.96
C THR A 33 15.28 -1.51 4.70
N TYR A 34 15.33 -2.06 5.92
CA TYR A 34 16.54 -2.10 6.73
C TYR A 34 17.28 -3.42 6.51
N VAL A 35 18.58 -3.32 6.26
CA VAL A 35 19.54 -4.43 6.32
C VAL A 35 20.59 -4.04 7.35
N ASP A 36 20.64 -4.77 8.47
CA ASP A 36 21.65 -4.61 9.53
C ASP A 36 21.87 -3.15 9.96
N ASP A 37 20.82 -2.51 10.47
CA ASP A 37 20.81 -1.11 10.97
C ASP A 37 21.18 -0.02 9.94
N SER A 38 21.35 -0.39 8.68
CA SER A 38 21.53 0.53 7.55
C SER A 38 20.31 0.49 6.63
N VAL A 39 20.00 1.63 6.00
CA VAL A 39 18.98 1.67 4.94
C VAL A 39 19.55 0.94 3.74
N GLY A 40 19.05 -0.26 3.44
CA GLY A 40 19.38 -1.01 2.24
C GLY A 40 18.62 -0.45 1.04
N HIS A 41 19.15 -0.68 -0.16
CA HIS A 41 18.43 -0.34 -1.40
C HIS A 41 17.29 -1.32 -1.72
N ASP A 42 17.33 -2.53 -1.16
CA ASP A 42 16.37 -3.58 -1.45
C ASP A 42 15.29 -3.68 -0.36
N THR A 43 14.03 -3.66 -0.79
CA THR A 43 12.88 -3.90 0.10
C THR A 43 12.71 -5.40 0.29
N LYS A 44 12.95 -5.90 1.50
CA LYS A 44 12.65 -7.29 1.85
C LYS A 44 11.16 -7.44 2.11
N ILE A 45 10.49 -8.22 1.27
CA ILE A 45 9.06 -8.50 1.38
C ILE A 45 8.86 -9.92 1.89
N THR A 46 8.13 -10.06 2.99
CA THR A 46 7.80 -11.33 3.63
C THR A 46 6.29 -11.51 3.63
N PRO A 47 5.74 -12.39 2.77
CA PRO A 47 4.33 -12.77 2.81
C PRO A 47 3.96 -13.39 4.16
N CYS A 48 2.83 -12.98 4.73
CA CYS A 48 2.29 -13.63 5.92
C CYS A 48 1.38 -14.83 5.55
N THR A 49 0.95 -14.93 4.29
CA THR A 49 0.06 -15.97 3.79
C THR A 49 0.41 -16.37 2.35
N ASN A 50 -0.32 -17.35 1.78
CA ASN A 50 -0.19 -17.71 0.37
C ASN A 50 -0.70 -16.59 -0.54
N MET A 51 0.20 -16.02 -1.34
CA MET A 51 -0.04 -14.90 -2.24
C MET A 51 -0.79 -15.27 -3.52
N GLU A 52 -0.87 -16.57 -3.88
CA GLU A 52 -1.64 -17.03 -5.06
C GLU A 52 -3.13 -16.66 -4.99
N LYS A 53 -3.65 -16.38 -3.79
CA LYS A 53 -5.04 -15.92 -3.60
C LYS A 53 -5.34 -14.57 -4.28
N PHE A 54 -4.31 -13.82 -4.68
CA PHE A 54 -4.45 -12.54 -5.37
C PHE A 54 -4.62 -12.67 -6.88
N ARG A 55 -4.37 -13.86 -7.45
CA ARG A 55 -4.58 -14.14 -8.87
C ARG A 55 -6.01 -13.83 -9.29
N ASP A 56 -6.16 -13.11 -10.39
CA ASP A 56 -7.45 -12.65 -10.93
C ASP A 56 -8.31 -11.83 -9.95
N LYS A 57 -7.72 -11.27 -8.88
CA LYS A 57 -8.41 -10.37 -7.93
C LYS A 57 -8.05 -8.92 -8.17
N ASP A 58 -8.99 -8.04 -7.81
CA ASP A 58 -8.73 -6.61 -7.67
C ASP A 58 -8.05 -6.39 -6.30
N VAL A 59 -6.79 -5.95 -6.31
CA VAL A 59 -5.95 -5.78 -5.10
C VAL A 59 -5.74 -4.30 -4.80
N LEU A 60 -5.99 -3.91 -3.55
CA LEU A 60 -5.68 -2.60 -3.01
C LEU A 60 -4.58 -2.72 -1.96
N ILE A 61 -3.39 -2.22 -2.26
CA ILE A 61 -2.28 -2.11 -1.31
C ILE A 61 -2.55 -0.89 -0.43
N VAL A 62 -2.43 -1.07 0.89
CA VAL A 62 -2.67 -0.01 1.87
C VAL A 62 -1.42 0.18 2.73
N GLU A 63 -0.82 1.36 2.65
CA GLU A 63 0.37 1.77 3.40
C GLU A 63 0.02 2.96 4.30
N ASP A 64 0.51 3.01 5.54
CA ASP A 64 0.23 4.16 6.42
C ASP A 64 1.06 5.39 5.99
N MET A 65 2.26 5.20 5.43
CA MET A 65 3.16 6.29 5.06
C MET A 65 4.01 5.94 3.84
N VAL A 66 4.11 6.88 2.91
CA VAL A 66 4.99 6.79 1.75
C VAL A 66 6.05 7.89 1.86
N ASP A 67 7.32 7.51 1.90
CA ASP A 67 8.45 8.43 1.80
C ASP A 67 8.90 8.57 0.34
N THR A 68 9.95 7.86 -0.07
CA THR A 68 10.49 7.86 -1.44
C THR A 68 9.64 7.10 -2.46
N GLY A 69 8.68 6.29 -1.99
CA GLY A 69 7.91 5.37 -2.83
C GLY A 69 8.64 4.06 -3.15
N THR A 70 9.91 3.87 -2.76
CA THR A 70 10.67 2.64 -3.05
C THR A 70 9.96 1.38 -2.55
N SER A 71 9.59 1.35 -1.26
CA SER A 71 8.92 0.19 -0.65
C SER A 71 7.59 -0.13 -1.33
N LEU A 72 6.80 0.89 -1.64
CA LEU A 72 5.50 0.73 -2.31
C LEU A 72 5.67 0.18 -3.74
N ASN A 73 6.65 0.71 -4.48
CA ASN A 73 6.97 0.24 -5.84
C ASN A 73 7.44 -1.22 -5.84
N GLU A 74 8.30 -1.61 -4.90
CA GLU A 74 8.75 -2.99 -4.75
C GLU A 74 7.61 -3.91 -4.32
N LEU A 75 6.73 -3.46 -3.41
CA LEU A 75 5.54 -4.22 -3.00
C LEU A 75 4.56 -4.41 -4.17
N GLU A 76 4.30 -3.37 -4.96
CA GLU A 76 3.51 -3.48 -6.18
C GLU A 76 4.10 -4.49 -7.17
N ARG A 77 5.41 -4.39 -7.45
CA ARG A 77 6.12 -5.33 -8.33
C ARG A 77 6.00 -6.76 -7.80
N PHE A 78 6.15 -6.95 -6.50
CA PHE A 78 6.00 -8.24 -5.84
C PHE A 78 4.60 -8.82 -6.01
N VAL A 79 3.55 -8.03 -5.75
CA VAL A 79 2.14 -8.47 -5.90
C VAL A 79 1.80 -8.78 -7.36
N LYS A 80 2.30 -7.97 -8.31
CA LYS A 80 2.07 -8.18 -9.75
C LYS A 80 2.59 -9.52 -10.28
N LYS A 81 3.56 -10.16 -9.61
CA LYS A 81 4.05 -11.51 -9.96
C LYS A 81 2.98 -12.60 -9.85
N TYR A 82 1.93 -12.36 -9.07
CA TYR A 82 0.82 -13.30 -8.87
C TYR A 82 -0.36 -13.05 -9.80
N GLU A 83 -0.18 -12.21 -10.82
CA GLU A 83 -1.16 -11.94 -11.88
C GLU A 83 -2.56 -11.55 -11.35
N PRO A 84 -2.65 -10.52 -10.49
CA PRO A 84 -3.93 -9.95 -10.11
C PRO A 84 -4.62 -9.28 -11.30
N LYS A 85 -5.94 -9.19 -11.26
CA LYS A 85 -6.74 -8.49 -12.28
C LYS A 85 -6.44 -6.99 -12.29
N SER A 86 -6.25 -6.39 -11.12
CA SER A 86 -5.80 -5.01 -10.99
C SER A 86 -5.03 -4.80 -9.69
N VAL A 87 -4.13 -3.82 -9.68
CA VAL A 87 -3.41 -3.37 -8.48
C VAL A 87 -3.59 -1.87 -8.37
N ARG A 88 -4.04 -1.42 -7.21
CA ARG A 88 -4.11 -0.02 -6.81
C ARG A 88 -3.45 0.15 -5.44
N SER A 89 -3.14 1.38 -5.09
CA SER A 89 -2.45 1.75 -3.86
C SER A 89 -3.20 2.89 -3.17
N ALA A 90 -3.35 2.82 -1.85
CA ALA A 90 -3.86 3.89 -1.01
C ALA A 90 -2.90 4.11 0.16
N TRP A 91 -2.65 5.36 0.49
CA TRP A 91 -1.77 5.74 1.58
C TRP A 91 -2.30 6.95 2.34
N TYR A 92 -1.98 7.05 3.64
CA TYR A 92 -2.46 8.16 4.48
C TYR A 92 -1.59 9.42 4.34
N VAL A 93 -0.26 9.30 4.39
CA VAL A 93 0.68 10.43 4.28
C VAL A 93 1.68 10.22 3.15
N VAL A 94 1.97 11.28 2.39
CA VAL A 94 3.09 11.34 1.43
C VAL A 94 4.13 12.33 1.92
N LEU A 95 5.29 11.86 2.39
CA LEU A 95 6.33 12.72 2.96
C LEU A 95 7.13 13.47 1.89
N MET A 96 7.42 12.86 0.73
CA MET A 96 8.19 13.53 -0.33
C MET A 96 7.51 14.80 -0.87
N LEU A 97 6.18 14.80 -0.99
CA LEU A 97 5.43 15.98 -1.45
C LEU A 97 5.49 17.11 -0.43
N PHE A 98 5.52 16.81 0.87
CA PHE A 98 5.68 17.85 1.90
C PHE A 98 7.05 18.51 1.81
N SER A 99 8.14 17.76 1.62
CA SER A 99 9.47 18.38 1.44
C SER A 99 9.55 19.24 0.18
N TYR A 100 8.97 18.80 -0.95
CA TYR A 100 9.00 19.58 -2.20
C TYR A 100 8.15 20.85 -2.11
N LEU A 101 6.93 20.75 -1.57
CA LEU A 101 6.04 21.90 -1.35
C LEU A 101 6.60 22.85 -0.28
N TYR A 102 7.29 22.33 0.74
CA TYR A 102 7.97 23.14 1.75
C TYR A 102 9.19 23.86 1.17
N TYR A 103 9.97 23.19 0.33
CA TYR A 103 11.14 23.76 -0.35
C TYR A 103 10.73 24.92 -1.28
N ASP A 104 9.75 24.70 -2.16
CA ASP A 104 9.20 25.75 -3.04
C ASP A 104 8.61 26.90 -2.24
N ARG A 105 7.95 26.64 -1.11
CA ARG A 105 7.35 27.69 -0.27
C ARG A 105 8.38 28.57 0.45
N ILE A 106 9.59 28.08 0.70
CA ILE A 106 10.67 28.86 1.33
C ILE A 106 11.49 29.63 0.28
N HIS A 107 11.62 29.08 -0.93
CA HIS A 107 12.52 29.62 -1.96
C HIS A 107 11.82 30.34 -3.11
N SER A 108 10.48 30.25 -3.21
CA SER A 108 9.69 31.13 -4.07
C SER A 108 9.47 32.48 -3.39
N LYS A 109 10.43 33.40 -3.54
CA LYS A 109 10.21 34.84 -3.43
C LYS A 109 10.12 35.45 -4.81
#